data_AF-F9HEL3-F1
#
_entry.id   AF-F9HEL3-F1
#
_cell.length_a   1.000
_cell.length_b   1.000
_cell.length_c   1.000
_cell.angle_alpha   90.00
_cell.angle_beta   90.00
_cell.angle_gamma   90.00
#
_symmetry.space_group_name_H-M   'P 1'
#
loop_
_entity.id
_entity.type
_entity.pdbx_description
1 polymer ?
#
loop_
_entity_poly.entity_id
_entity_poly.type
_entity_poly.pdbx_seq_one_letter_code
_entity_poly.pdbx_strand_id
1 'polypeptide(L)'
;MATIKEIQQRLESVTDLSDPFLAEVVNDQRSGVQKAIEKRKRAIQAELNEDLRLEQMLRYEKELYKAGYQAIAGIDEVGRGPLAGPVVAAAVILPPECKIKGLNDSKKIPKKNTWPSIKQSWIRLWRLVLVSWIIR
;
A
#
# COMPACT_ATOMS: atom_id res chain seq x y z
N MET A 1 22.36 -9.30 -31.52
CA MET A 1 22.39 -9.19 -30.06
C MET A 1 21.59 -7.96 -29.67
N ALA A 2 20.60 -8.09 -28.79
CA ALA A 2 19.91 -6.92 -28.23
C ALA A 2 20.91 -6.05 -27.44
N THR A 3 20.69 -4.75 -27.48
CA THR A 3 21.46 -3.77 -26.70
C THR A 3 21.05 -3.85 -25.23
N ILE A 4 21.97 -3.44 -24.34
CA ILE A 4 21.71 -3.42 -22.89
C ILE A 4 20.45 -2.59 -22.56
N LYS A 5 20.21 -1.52 -23.32
CA LYS A 5 19.07 -0.61 -23.13
C LYS A 5 17.73 -1.28 -23.50
N GLU A 6 17.69 -2.06 -24.57
CA GLU A 6 16.50 -2.81 -24.97
C GLU A 6 16.14 -3.89 -23.94
N ILE A 7 17.15 -4.58 -23.39
CA ILE A 7 16.95 -5.58 -22.34
C ILE A 7 16.41 -4.93 -21.07
N GLN A 8 16.98 -3.79 -20.66
CA GLN A 8 16.51 -3.03 -19.50
C GLN A 8 15.05 -2.58 -19.67
N GLN A 9 14.70 -2.05 -20.84
CA GLN A 9 13.34 -1.61 -21.13
C GLN A 9 12.34 -2.79 -21.10
N ARG A 10 12.75 -3.96 -21.58
CA ARG A 10 11.90 -5.15 -21.53
C ARG A 10 11.75 -5.71 -20.12
N LEU A 11 12.79 -5.64 -19.29
CA LEU A 11 12.72 -6.01 -17.87
C LEU A 11 11.69 -5.15 -17.09
N GLU A 12 11.42 -3.91 -17.50
CA GLU A 12 10.38 -3.08 -16.86
C GLU A 12 8.97 -3.64 -17.06
N SER A 13 8.72 -4.33 -18.18
CA SER A 13 7.42 -4.96 -18.47
C SER A 13 7.20 -6.29 -17.77
N VAL A 14 8.25 -6.89 -17.18
CA VAL A 14 8.17 -8.19 -16.50
C VAL A 14 7.48 -8.01 -15.16
N THR A 15 6.31 -8.59 -14.96
CA THR A 15 5.55 -8.47 -13.70
C THR A 15 5.78 -9.63 -12.74
N ASP A 16 6.22 -10.79 -13.23
CA ASP A 16 6.35 -12.02 -12.45
C ASP A 16 7.81 -12.49 -12.35
N LEU A 17 8.14 -13.20 -11.27
CA LEU A 17 9.46 -13.82 -11.08
C LEU A 17 9.65 -15.06 -11.94
N SER A 18 8.57 -15.71 -12.39
CA SER A 18 8.60 -16.89 -13.28
C SER A 18 8.52 -16.54 -14.76
N ASP A 19 8.68 -15.26 -15.13
CA ASP A 19 8.62 -14.83 -16.53
C ASP A 19 9.72 -15.52 -17.37
N PRO A 20 9.37 -16.14 -18.52
CA PRO A 20 10.34 -16.79 -19.41
C PRO A 20 11.52 -15.88 -19.81
N PHE A 21 11.26 -14.57 -19.94
CA PHE A 21 12.27 -13.59 -20.28
C PHE A 21 13.34 -13.45 -19.17
N LEU A 22 12.99 -13.61 -17.89
CA LEU A 22 13.98 -13.62 -16.82
C LEU A 22 14.90 -14.84 -16.92
N ALA A 23 14.36 -16.01 -17.27
CA ALA A 23 15.16 -17.22 -17.43
C ALA A 23 16.16 -17.11 -18.60
N GLU A 24 15.76 -16.47 -19.70
CA GLU A 24 16.64 -16.21 -20.85
C GLU A 24 17.75 -15.21 -20.50
N VAL A 25 17.39 -14.11 -19.83
CA VAL A 25 18.29 -12.97 -19.59
C VAL A 25 19.27 -13.23 -18.42
N VAL A 26 18.97 -14.18 -17.53
CA VAL A 26 19.89 -14.62 -16.45
C VAL A 26 21.22 -15.17 -16.99
N ASN A 27 21.23 -15.71 -18.21
CA ASN A 27 22.46 -16.22 -18.84
C ASN A 27 23.36 -15.09 -19.40
N ASP A 28 22.88 -13.83 -19.44
CA ASP A 28 23.69 -12.70 -19.89
C ASP A 28 24.71 -12.28 -18.82
N GLN A 29 25.99 -12.39 -19.18
CA GLN A 29 27.15 -12.07 -18.33
C GLN A 29 27.39 -10.55 -18.18
N ARG A 30 26.71 -9.71 -18.95
CA ARG A 30 26.92 -8.24 -18.92
C ARG A 30 26.48 -7.68 -17.57
N SER A 31 27.41 -7.02 -16.87
CA SER A 31 27.17 -6.45 -15.54
C SER A 31 26.01 -5.46 -15.48
N GLY A 32 25.74 -4.70 -16.56
CA GLY A 32 24.60 -3.78 -16.66
C GLY A 32 23.24 -4.48 -16.75
N VAL A 33 23.20 -5.69 -17.31
CA VAL A 33 22.01 -6.53 -17.41
C VAL A 33 21.75 -7.23 -16.07
N GLN A 34 22.78 -7.83 -15.46
CA GLN A 34 22.66 -8.47 -14.14
C GLN A 34 22.15 -7.51 -13.05
N LYS A 35 22.69 -6.28 -13.01
CA LYS A 35 22.19 -5.24 -12.08
C LYS A 35 20.73 -4.89 -12.34
N ALA A 36 20.29 -4.87 -13.59
CA ALA A 36 18.90 -4.58 -13.95
C ALA A 36 17.96 -5.72 -13.54
N ILE A 37 18.37 -6.98 -13.71
CA ILE A 37 17.62 -8.15 -13.24
C ILE A 37 17.44 -8.08 -11.72
N GLU A 38 18.52 -7.89 -10.96
CA GLU A 38 18.45 -7.83 -9.50
C GLU A 38 17.57 -6.68 -9.00
N LYS A 39 17.66 -5.51 -9.65
CA LYS A 39 16.77 -4.38 -9.36
C LYS A 39 15.31 -4.74 -9.60
N ARG A 40 14.99 -5.40 -10.72
CA ARG A 40 13.61 -5.78 -11.05
C ARG A 40 13.08 -6.86 -10.12
N LYS A 41 13.85 -7.91 -9.82
CA LYS A 41 13.49 -8.95 -8.84
C LYS A 41 13.18 -8.36 -7.47
N ARG A 42 14.02 -7.44 -6.97
CA ARG A 42 13.78 -6.74 -5.71
C ARG A 42 12.49 -5.91 -5.74
N ALA A 43 12.19 -5.25 -6.86
CA ALA A 43 10.96 -4.49 -7.02
C ALA A 43 9.72 -5.39 -6.99
N ILE A 44 9.73 -6.51 -7.73
CA ILE A 44 8.63 -7.49 -7.73
C ILE A 44 8.45 -8.09 -6.34
N GLN A 45 9.54 -8.48 -5.67
CA GLN A 45 9.47 -9.01 -4.30
C GLN A 45 8.91 -7.98 -3.31
N ALA A 46 9.28 -6.71 -3.44
CA ALA A 46 8.76 -5.65 -2.58
C ALA A 46 7.25 -5.44 -2.80
N GLU A 47 6.77 -5.53 -4.03
CA GLU A 47 5.33 -5.46 -4.35
C GLU A 47 4.57 -6.65 -3.77
N LEU A 48 5.08 -7.88 -3.94
CA LEU A 48 4.50 -9.08 -3.32
C LEU A 48 4.44 -8.96 -1.78
N ASN A 49 5.50 -8.46 -1.16
CA ASN A 49 5.54 -8.27 0.30
C ASN A 49 4.52 -7.23 0.77
N GLU A 50 4.34 -6.14 0.03
CA GLU A 50 3.32 -5.13 0.35
C GLU A 50 1.91 -5.69 0.17
N ASP A 51 1.66 -6.46 -0.87
CA ASP A 51 0.38 -7.13 -1.07
C ASP A 51 0.09 -8.11 0.07
N LEU A 52 1.05 -8.97 0.44
CA LEU A 52 0.92 -9.88 1.59
C LEU A 52 0.64 -9.13 2.89
N ARG A 53 1.34 -8.00 3.12
CA ARG A 53 1.11 -7.14 4.28
C ARG A 53 -0.32 -6.59 4.29
N LEU A 54 -0.82 -6.09 3.16
CA LEU A 54 -2.19 -5.59 3.05
C LEU A 54 -3.20 -6.71 3.28
N GLU A 55 -2.92 -7.92 2.82
CA GLU A 55 -3.79 -9.07 3.07
C GLU A 55 -3.85 -9.46 4.53
N GLN A 56 -2.72 -9.40 5.24
CA GLN A 56 -2.68 -9.62 6.68
C GLN A 56 -3.42 -8.53 7.46
N MET A 57 -3.29 -7.27 7.04
CA MET A 57 -4.00 -6.15 7.67
C MET A 57 -5.52 -6.28 7.50
N LEU A 58 -5.99 -6.71 6.33
CA LEU A 58 -7.42 -6.88 6.02
C LEU A 58 -8.03 -8.21 6.53
N ARG A 59 -7.30 -8.95 7.37
CA ARG A 59 -7.73 -10.29 7.83
C ARG A 59 -9.05 -10.22 8.58
N TYR A 60 -9.17 -9.28 9.52
CA TYR A 60 -10.36 -9.16 10.37
C TYR A 60 -11.59 -8.76 9.55
N GLU A 61 -11.41 -7.81 8.63
CA GLU A 61 -12.47 -7.36 7.75
C GLU A 61 -12.97 -8.50 6.86
N LYS A 62 -12.06 -9.29 6.28
CA LYS A 62 -12.41 -10.48 5.47
C LYS A 62 -13.19 -11.53 6.29
N GLU A 63 -12.78 -11.78 7.53
CA GLU A 63 -13.49 -12.72 8.41
C GLU A 63 -14.91 -12.22 8.73
N LEU A 64 -15.08 -10.93 9.00
CA LEU A 64 -16.39 -10.33 9.25
C LEU A 64 -17.28 -10.29 7.99
N TYR A 65 -16.72 -9.98 6.81
CA TYR A 65 -17.48 -10.07 5.55
C TYR A 65 -17.95 -11.50 5.29
N LYS A 66 -17.11 -12.51 5.56
CA LYS A 66 -17.51 -13.93 5.45
C LYS A 66 -18.62 -14.32 6.44
N ALA A 67 -18.67 -13.69 7.60
CA ALA A 67 -19.74 -13.88 8.58
C ALA A 67 -21.06 -13.17 8.19
N GLY A 68 -21.09 -12.44 7.07
CA GLY A 68 -22.29 -11.79 6.54
C GLY A 68 -22.46 -10.32 6.94
N TYR A 69 -21.49 -9.71 7.62
CA TYR A 69 -21.52 -8.28 7.91
C TYR A 69 -21.30 -7.47 6.63
N GLN A 70 -22.11 -6.44 6.39
CA GLN A 70 -22.06 -5.65 5.17
C GLN A 70 -21.29 -4.32 5.31
N ALA A 71 -21.09 -3.85 6.53
CA ALA A 71 -20.42 -2.59 6.81
C ALA A 71 -19.49 -2.77 8.02
N ILE A 72 -18.20 -2.54 7.81
CA ILE A 72 -17.17 -2.66 8.84
C ILE A 72 -16.50 -1.30 8.96
N ALA A 73 -16.53 -0.73 10.17
CA ALA A 73 -15.93 0.56 10.47
C ALA A 73 -14.63 0.38 11.25
N GLY A 74 -13.52 0.93 10.74
CA GLY A 74 -12.32 1.16 11.52
C GLY A 74 -12.48 2.42 12.36
N ILE A 75 -12.12 2.37 13.63
CA ILE A 75 -12.23 3.50 14.56
C ILE A 75 -10.83 3.82 15.09
N ASP A 76 -10.46 5.10 15.12
CA ASP A 76 -9.21 5.57 15.69
C ASP A 76 -9.39 6.92 16.42
N GLU A 77 -8.62 7.15 17.47
CA GLU A 77 -8.66 8.36 18.29
C GLU A 77 -7.33 9.12 18.32
N VAL A 78 -7.43 10.45 18.34
CA VAL A 78 -6.30 11.36 18.48
C VAL A 78 -6.53 12.26 19.68
N GLY A 79 -5.48 12.52 20.45
CA GLY A 79 -5.53 13.47 21.58
C GLY A 79 -5.59 12.84 22.97
N ARG A 80 -5.26 11.55 23.15
CA ARG A 80 -5.22 10.92 24.49
C ARG A 80 -4.02 11.28 25.38
N GLY A 81 -2.99 11.92 24.82
CA GLY A 81 -1.72 12.21 25.49
C GLY A 81 -1.53 13.65 26.02
N PRO A 82 -2.09 14.70 25.38
CA PRO A 82 -2.01 16.07 25.88
C PRO A 82 -2.75 16.27 27.21
N LEU A 83 -2.22 17.16 28.06
CA LEU A 83 -2.83 17.53 29.35
C LEU A 83 -4.14 18.34 29.21
N ALA A 84 -4.34 18.96 28.06
CA ALA A 84 -5.54 19.72 27.69
C ALA A 84 -5.75 19.67 26.17
N GLY A 85 -7.02 19.69 25.74
CA GLY A 85 -7.43 19.67 24.34
C GLY A 85 -8.51 18.61 24.08
N PRO A 86 -9.29 18.74 22.98
CA PRO A 86 -10.34 17.78 22.66
C PRO A 86 -9.75 16.44 22.21
N VAL A 87 -10.39 15.35 22.62
CA VAL A 87 -10.17 14.04 22.02
C VAL A 87 -11.06 13.95 20.79
N VAL A 88 -10.46 13.61 19.64
CA VAL A 88 -11.17 13.45 18.37
C VAL A 88 -11.11 11.99 17.99
N ALA A 89 -12.27 11.36 17.83
CA ALA A 89 -12.38 10.03 17.28
C ALA A 89 -12.97 10.10 15.85
N ALA A 90 -12.47 9.24 14.97
CA ALA A 90 -12.98 9.07 13.62
C ALA A 90 -13.38 7.61 13.41
N ALA A 91 -14.54 7.41 12.79
CA ALA A 91 -14.98 6.11 12.29
C ALA A 91 -15.05 6.15 10.75
N VAL A 92 -14.51 5.12 10.11
CA VAL A 92 -14.35 5.09 8.66
C VAL A 92 -14.73 3.71 8.14
N ILE A 93 -15.70 3.64 7.21
CA ILE A 93 -16.16 2.41 6.55
C ILE A 93 -15.59 2.35 5.12
N LEU A 94 -14.75 1.36 4.86
CA LEU A 94 -14.22 1.10 3.51
C LEU A 94 -15.19 0.27 2.67
N PRO A 95 -15.26 0.51 1.34
CA PRO A 95 -15.88 -0.46 0.45
C PRO A 95 -15.20 -1.84 0.57
N PRO A 96 -15.95 -2.93 0.37
CA PRO A 96 -15.37 -4.27 0.33
C PRO A 96 -14.26 -4.33 -0.73
N GLU A 97 -13.20 -5.09 -0.44
CA GLU A 97 -12.03 -5.31 -1.32
C GLU A 97 -11.17 -4.07 -1.62
N CYS A 98 -11.38 -2.94 -0.94
CA CYS A 98 -10.55 -1.76 -1.11
C CYS A 98 -9.13 -1.98 -0.56
N LYS A 99 -8.16 -2.29 -1.42
CA LYS A 99 -6.73 -2.33 -1.09
C LYS A 99 -6.09 -0.96 -1.35
N ILE A 100 -5.84 -0.19 -0.30
CA ILE A 100 -5.12 1.09 -0.41
C ILE A 100 -3.61 0.82 -0.34
N LYS A 101 -2.95 0.77 -1.50
CA LYS A 101 -1.48 0.64 -1.57
C LYS A 101 -0.81 1.81 -0.83
N GLY A 102 0.14 1.51 0.05
CA GLY A 102 0.85 2.52 0.83
C GLY A 102 0.07 3.11 2.01
N LEU A 103 -1.01 2.46 2.48
CA LEU A 103 -1.68 2.80 3.73
C LEU A 103 -0.71 2.57 4.91
N ASN A 104 0.00 3.63 5.28
CA ASN A 104 0.95 3.64 6.39
C ASN A 104 0.46 4.62 7.46
N ASP A 105 0.76 4.29 8.72
CA ASP A 105 0.57 5.19 9.86
C ASP A 105 1.19 6.56 9.53
N SER A 106 0.37 7.60 9.60
CA SER A 106 0.72 8.99 9.33
C SER A 106 1.96 9.46 10.11
N LYS A 107 2.32 8.77 11.20
CA LYS A 107 3.53 9.01 12.00
C LYS A 107 4.85 8.60 11.33
N LYS A 108 4.82 7.82 10.24
CA LYS A 108 6.02 7.38 9.49
C LYS A 108 6.18 8.03 8.11
N ILE A 109 5.32 8.97 7.74
CA ILE A 109 5.43 9.67 6.45
C ILE A 109 6.44 10.82 6.61
N PRO A 110 7.57 10.82 5.89
CA PRO A 110 8.44 11.98 5.86
C PRO A 110 7.66 13.16 5.23
N LYS A 111 7.71 14.33 5.87
CA LYS A 111 6.98 15.59 5.53
C LYS A 111 7.00 16.02 4.05
N LYS A 112 7.79 15.38 3.19
CA LYS A 112 8.07 15.75 1.81
C LYS A 112 7.17 15.08 0.76
N ASN A 113 6.46 13.99 1.07
CA ASN A 113 5.62 13.32 0.08
C ASN A 113 4.15 13.74 0.20
N THR A 114 3.82 14.83 -0.50
CA THR A 114 2.56 15.13 -1.19
C THR A 114 1.27 14.50 -0.61
N TRP A 115 0.87 15.00 0.56
CA TRP A 115 -0.49 14.90 1.15
C TRP A 115 -1.68 15.15 0.19
N PRO A 116 -1.60 15.98 -0.88
CA PRO A 116 -2.75 16.29 -1.73
C PRO A 116 -3.34 15.12 -2.55
N SER A 117 -2.50 14.20 -3.06
CA SER A 117 -3.00 13.12 -3.95
C SER A 117 -3.78 12.07 -3.17
N ILE A 118 -3.35 11.81 -1.93
CA ILE A 118 -4.01 10.90 -0.99
C ILE A 118 -5.41 11.46 -0.66
N LYS A 119 -5.59 12.76 -0.38
CA LYS A 119 -6.91 13.33 -0.06
C LYS A 119 -7.99 13.12 -1.13
N GLN A 120 -7.66 13.14 -2.42
CA GLN A 120 -8.67 13.05 -3.48
C GLN A 120 -9.30 11.66 -3.60
N SER A 121 -8.53 10.59 -3.39
CA SER A 121 -9.09 9.24 -3.26
C SER A 121 -9.83 9.05 -1.92
N TRP A 122 -9.44 9.80 -0.87
CA TRP A 122 -10.02 9.68 0.47
C TRP A 122 -11.35 10.43 0.67
N ILE A 123 -11.62 11.49 -0.07
CA ILE A 123 -12.85 12.29 0.12
C ILE A 123 -14.02 11.73 -0.70
N ARG A 124 -13.76 10.97 -1.76
CA ARG A 124 -14.79 10.57 -2.73
C ARG A 124 -15.52 9.25 -2.39
N LEU A 125 -15.08 8.53 -1.37
CA LEU A 125 -15.54 7.15 -1.07
C LEU A 125 -16.07 6.93 0.36
N TRP A 126 -16.14 7.94 1.23
CA TRP A 126 -16.30 7.70 2.66
C TRP A 126 -17.46 8.46 3.31
N ARG A 127 -18.23 7.74 4.14
CA ARG A 127 -19.13 8.30 5.15
C ARG A 127 -18.35 8.39 6.46
N LEU A 128 -17.69 9.52 6.67
CA LEU A 128 -16.85 9.78 7.84
C LEU A 128 -17.71 10.35 8.97
N VAL A 129 -17.74 9.70 10.13
CA VAL A 129 -18.38 10.24 11.34
C VAL A 129 -17.28 10.70 12.28
N LEU A 130 -17.17 12.01 12.47
CA LEU A 130 -16.31 12.62 13.47
C LEU A 130 -17.12 12.82 14.75
N VAL A 131 -16.65 12.24 15.85
CA VAL A 131 -17.21 12.52 17.17
C VAL A 131 -16.14 13.26 17.96
N SER A 132 -16.41 14.52 18.30
CA SER A 132 -15.58 15.32 19.18
C SER A 132 -16.26 15.41 20.54
N TRP A 133 -15.60 14.92 21.59
CA TRP A 133 -16.01 15.17 22.96
C TRP A 133 -15.30 16.42 23.47
N ILE A 134 -16.05 17.51 23.63
CA ILE A 134 -15.66 18.62 24.49
C ILE A 134 -16.04 18.17 25.90
N ILE A 135 -15.04 17.84 26.72
CA ILE A 135 -15.23 17.71 28.16
C ILE A 135 -15.60 19.12 28.65
N ARG A 136 -16.84 19.29 29.10
CA ARG A 136 -17.32 20.48 29.82
C ARG A 136 -17.22 20.22 31.32
#